data_AF-A0A843XG05-F1
#
_entry.id   AF-A0A843XG05-F1
#
_cell.length_a   1.000
_cell.length_b   1.000
_cell.length_c   1.000
_cell.angle_alpha   90.00
_cell.angle_beta   90.00
_cell.angle_gamma   90.00
#
_symmetry.space_group_name_H-M   'P 1'
#
loop_
_entity.id
_entity.type
_entity.pdbx_description
1 polymer ?
#
loop_
_entity_poly.entity_id
_entity_poly.type
_entity_poly.pdbx_seq_one_letter_code
_entity_poly.pdbx_strand_id
1 'polypeptide(L)'
;MALPVSSLPLSLFLFLVHVHYFSASAGPVYNIQSFGATDDGETDSSNALLHAWSAACAASAPATLYVPSGTFLVEKANFSRPCTNTNITIQINGTLLAPSNYTHGEAWLLFYQVHGVSILGGTIDGQGASLWSCKRSNVSDCPVGARSLVISNSHEIVISGLTSVNSKLFHIAIGGSQNVRVQRVNISAPGKSPNTDGIHVEGSSNVTILESDIGTGDDCISIGPGASNLYIEKVTCGPGHGISIGSLGWVKLEPGVSNVTVNRTVFTGTTNGLRIKTWARPSDGFVKGVVFESATMQDVHNPILITQNYCPHNLNCPGETSGIQVSDVAYRDIQGSSATKVAVKFDCSPTVPCKGIELLNINITYEGGQAQTSCQNAAGNTTGFVIPPSCLSN
;
A
#
# COMPACT_ATOMS: atom_id res chain seq x y z
N MET A 1 -6.65 -80.87 50.76
CA MET A 1 -7.63 -80.11 49.96
C MET A 1 -6.93 -78.91 49.37
N ALA A 2 -6.67 -78.92 48.06
CA ALA A 2 -6.23 -77.77 47.30
C ALA A 2 -6.97 -77.85 45.94
N LEU A 3 -7.79 -76.84 45.65
CA LEU A 3 -8.57 -76.73 44.42
C LEU A 3 -7.68 -76.22 43.27
N PRO A 4 -7.88 -76.66 42.02
CA PRO A 4 -7.19 -76.09 40.88
C PRO A 4 -7.91 -74.82 40.37
N VAL A 5 -7.11 -73.83 40.01
CA VAL A 5 -7.54 -72.53 39.45
C VAL A 5 -7.82 -72.71 37.96
N SER A 6 -9.02 -72.33 37.51
CA SER A 6 -9.37 -72.24 36.09
C SER A 6 -9.00 -70.87 35.53
N SER A 7 -8.17 -70.85 34.49
CA SER A 7 -7.82 -69.65 33.72
C SER A 7 -8.73 -69.50 32.50
N LEU A 8 -9.58 -68.46 32.45
CA LEU A 8 -10.27 -68.04 31.22
C LEU A 8 -9.31 -67.21 30.34
N PRO A 9 -9.34 -67.37 28.99
CA PRO A 9 -8.56 -66.54 28.09
C PRO A 9 -9.26 -65.19 27.86
N LEU A 10 -8.51 -64.10 28.01
CA LEU A 10 -8.93 -62.74 27.73
C LEU A 10 -8.78 -62.48 26.21
N SER A 11 -9.88 -62.54 25.45
CA SER A 11 -9.88 -62.15 24.03
C SER A 11 -9.74 -60.64 23.90
N LEU A 12 -8.57 -60.20 23.43
CA LEU A 12 -8.25 -58.81 23.14
C LEU A 12 -8.85 -58.41 21.78
N PHE A 13 -9.96 -57.65 21.79
CA PHE A 13 -10.51 -57.04 20.57
C PHE A 13 -9.63 -55.85 20.16
N LEU A 14 -8.87 -55.99 19.07
CA LEU A 14 -8.15 -54.90 18.42
C LEU A 14 -9.16 -54.03 17.64
N PHE A 15 -9.48 -52.84 18.16
CA PHE A 15 -10.16 -51.80 17.38
C PHE A 15 -9.13 -51.14 16.44
N LEU A 16 -9.17 -51.49 15.16
CA LEU A 16 -8.45 -50.79 14.09
C LEU A 16 -9.10 -49.42 13.85
N VAL A 17 -8.61 -48.39 14.54
CA VAL A 17 -8.93 -46.99 14.24
C VAL A 17 -8.33 -46.65 12.86
N HIS A 18 -9.18 -46.65 11.84
CA HIS A 18 -8.82 -46.12 10.52
C HIS A 18 -8.69 -44.60 10.62
N VAL A 19 -7.47 -44.12 10.83
CA VAL A 19 -7.13 -42.71 10.68
C VAL A 19 -7.19 -42.41 9.18
N HIS A 20 -8.31 -41.86 8.72
CA HIS A 20 -8.38 -41.24 7.41
C HIS A 20 -7.51 -39.98 7.44
N TYR A 21 -6.26 -40.12 7.00
CA TYR A 21 -5.47 -38.99 6.56
C TYR A 21 -6.19 -38.41 5.34
N PHE A 22 -6.96 -37.35 5.55
CA PHE A 22 -7.33 -36.46 4.45
C PHE A 22 -6.04 -35.81 3.97
N SER A 23 -5.35 -36.46 3.03
CA SER A 23 -4.37 -35.80 2.19
C SER A 23 -5.13 -34.69 1.48
N ALA A 24 -4.93 -33.44 1.90
CA ALA A 24 -5.35 -32.31 1.09
C ALA A 24 -4.63 -32.48 -0.25
N SER A 25 -5.37 -32.88 -1.28
CA SER A 25 -4.84 -32.94 -2.64
C SER A 25 -4.35 -31.54 -2.96
N ALA A 26 -3.04 -31.38 -3.15
CA ALA A 26 -2.49 -30.14 -3.68
C ALA A 26 -3.25 -29.83 -4.97
N GLY A 27 -3.78 -28.60 -5.06
CA GLY A 27 -4.50 -28.13 -6.22
C GLY A 27 -3.65 -28.20 -7.50
N PRO A 28 -4.25 -28.12 -8.70
CA PRO A 28 -3.49 -28.08 -9.93
C PRO A 28 -2.50 -26.90 -9.96
N VAL A 29 -1.31 -27.16 -10.50
CA VAL A 29 -0.25 -26.16 -10.68
C VAL A 29 -0.04 -25.91 -12.17
N TYR A 30 -0.19 -24.66 -12.57
CA TYR A 30 -0.07 -24.18 -13.95
C TYR A 30 1.21 -23.36 -14.08
N ASN A 31 2.31 -24.03 -14.46
CA ASN A 31 3.60 -23.37 -14.70
C ASN A 31 3.57 -22.63 -16.05
N ILE A 32 3.94 -21.35 -16.06
CA ILE A 32 3.97 -20.53 -17.28
C ILE A 32 4.88 -21.09 -18.39
N GLN A 33 5.96 -21.81 -18.04
CA GLN A 33 6.83 -22.44 -19.03
C GLN A 33 6.12 -23.57 -19.80
N SER A 34 5.17 -24.26 -19.15
CA SER A 34 4.32 -25.25 -19.83
C SER A 34 3.38 -24.62 -20.85
N PHE A 35 3.21 -23.30 -20.81
CA PHE A 35 2.45 -22.50 -21.77
C PHE A 35 3.34 -21.70 -22.73
N GLY A 36 4.65 -21.98 -22.75
CA GLY A 36 5.60 -21.39 -23.70
C GLY A 36 6.31 -20.11 -23.23
N ALA A 37 6.28 -19.78 -21.93
CA ALA A 37 7.10 -18.69 -21.41
C ALA A 37 8.60 -19.03 -21.48
N THR A 38 9.42 -18.06 -21.87
CA THR A 38 10.88 -18.18 -21.94
C THR A 38 11.53 -17.24 -20.92
N ASP A 39 12.54 -17.72 -20.20
CA ASP A 39 13.24 -17.00 -19.14
C ASP A 39 14.48 -16.21 -19.63
N ASP A 40 14.42 -15.70 -20.86
CA ASP A 40 15.51 -14.97 -21.51
C ASP A 40 15.47 -13.46 -21.26
N GLY A 41 14.40 -12.94 -20.66
CA GLY A 41 14.17 -11.51 -20.45
C GLY A 41 13.85 -10.71 -21.73
N GLU A 42 13.67 -11.38 -22.86
CA GLU A 42 13.54 -10.77 -24.19
C GLU A 42 12.27 -11.24 -24.93
N THR A 43 11.90 -12.52 -24.79
CA THR A 43 10.71 -13.08 -25.42
C THR A 43 9.47 -12.78 -24.57
N ASP A 44 8.47 -12.12 -25.16
CA ASP A 44 7.23 -11.78 -24.47
C ASP A 44 6.47 -13.04 -24.00
N SER A 45 6.34 -13.15 -22.68
CA SER A 45 5.67 -14.23 -21.96
C SER A 45 4.25 -13.86 -21.51
N SER A 46 3.71 -12.71 -21.94
CA SER A 46 2.34 -12.28 -21.61
C SER A 46 1.29 -13.33 -21.90
N ASN A 47 1.30 -13.94 -23.10
CA ASN A 47 0.30 -14.95 -23.46
C ASN A 47 0.44 -16.24 -22.64
N ALA A 48 1.66 -16.68 -22.35
CA ALA A 48 1.90 -17.85 -21.51
C ALA A 48 1.39 -17.64 -20.09
N LEU A 49 1.62 -16.45 -19.52
CA LEU A 49 1.11 -16.03 -18.21
C LEU A 49 -0.42 -15.99 -18.19
N LEU A 50 -1.06 -15.44 -19.23
CA LEU A 50 -2.52 -15.36 -19.34
C LEU A 50 -3.18 -16.73 -19.59
N HIS A 51 -2.53 -17.64 -20.31
CA HIS A 51 -3.01 -19.01 -20.46
C HIS A 51 -2.94 -19.80 -19.15
N ALA A 52 -1.85 -19.65 -18.39
CA ALA A 52 -1.74 -20.24 -17.06
C ALA A 52 -2.82 -19.70 -16.10
N TRP A 53 -3.10 -18.39 -16.16
CA TRP A 53 -4.22 -17.78 -15.43
C TRP A 53 -5.56 -18.37 -15.84
N SER A 54 -5.86 -18.42 -17.14
CA SER A 54 -7.12 -18.98 -17.66
C SER A 54 -7.35 -20.41 -17.17
N ALA A 55 -6.29 -21.23 -17.17
CA ALA A 55 -6.36 -22.60 -16.67
C ALA A 55 -6.60 -22.67 -15.15
N ALA A 56 -5.89 -21.86 -14.34
CA ALA A 56 -6.12 -21.76 -12.89
C ALA A 56 -7.53 -21.28 -12.56
N CYS A 57 -8.01 -20.33 -13.34
CA CYS A 57 -9.30 -19.68 -13.21
C CYS A 57 -10.49 -20.61 -13.54
N ALA A 58 -10.29 -21.53 -14.49
CA ALA A 58 -11.27 -22.56 -14.87
C ALA A 58 -11.23 -23.80 -13.96
N ALA A 59 -10.25 -23.93 -13.07
CA ALA A 59 -10.15 -25.07 -12.17
C ALA A 59 -11.30 -25.10 -11.15
N SER A 60 -11.81 -26.30 -10.85
CA SER A 60 -12.91 -26.51 -9.89
C SER A 60 -12.45 -26.60 -8.43
N ALA A 61 -11.14 -26.57 -8.19
CA ALA A 61 -10.49 -26.64 -6.89
C ALA A 61 -9.49 -25.49 -6.75
N PRO A 62 -8.99 -25.18 -5.53
CA PRO A 62 -7.92 -24.21 -5.36
C PRO A 62 -6.77 -24.49 -6.33
N ALA A 63 -6.23 -23.46 -6.98
CA ALA A 63 -5.25 -23.64 -8.06
C ALA A 63 -4.04 -22.72 -7.87
N THR A 64 -2.90 -23.15 -8.41
CA THR A 64 -1.67 -22.35 -8.40
C THR A 64 -1.26 -21.98 -9.82
N LEU A 65 -1.15 -20.69 -10.12
CA LEU A 65 -0.34 -20.20 -11.23
C LEU A 65 1.10 -20.09 -10.73
N TYR A 66 2.04 -20.74 -11.41
CA TYR A 66 3.44 -20.79 -10.99
C TYR A 66 4.36 -20.09 -11.99
N VAL A 67 5.10 -19.09 -11.50
CA VAL A 67 6.19 -18.43 -12.22
C VAL A 67 7.51 -18.98 -11.63
N PRO A 68 8.25 -19.82 -12.36
CA PRO A 68 9.49 -20.42 -11.84
C PRO A 68 10.61 -19.38 -11.72
N SER A 69 11.75 -19.77 -11.15
CA SER A 69 12.96 -18.95 -11.19
C SER A 69 13.39 -18.68 -12.64
N GLY A 70 13.86 -17.47 -12.91
CA GLY A 70 14.12 -16.97 -14.26
C GLY A 70 13.65 -15.53 -14.42
N THR A 71 13.90 -14.92 -15.58
CA THR A 71 13.42 -13.57 -15.91
C THR A 71 12.52 -13.63 -17.12
N PHE A 72 11.25 -13.25 -16.95
CA PHE A 72 10.23 -13.35 -18.00
C PHE A 72 9.79 -11.95 -18.40
N LEU A 73 10.06 -11.56 -19.66
CA LEU A 73 9.48 -10.33 -20.21
C LEU A 73 7.97 -10.50 -20.27
N VAL A 74 7.22 -9.53 -19.76
CA VAL A 74 5.76 -9.47 -19.84
C VAL A 74 5.42 -8.10 -20.35
N GLU A 75 4.91 -7.97 -21.57
CA GLU A 75 4.51 -6.65 -22.08
C GLU A 75 3.33 -6.06 -21.31
N LYS A 76 2.32 -6.89 -21.07
CA LYS A 76 1.10 -6.55 -20.31
C LYS A 76 0.33 -7.81 -19.91
N ALA A 77 -0.28 -7.82 -18.73
CA ALA A 77 -1.18 -8.90 -18.34
C ALA A 77 -2.43 -8.33 -17.65
N ASN A 78 -3.61 -8.72 -18.16
CA ASN A 78 -4.90 -8.40 -17.56
C ASN A 78 -5.61 -9.68 -17.12
N PHE A 79 -5.69 -9.85 -15.80
CA PHE A 79 -6.37 -10.95 -15.12
C PHE A 79 -7.78 -10.49 -14.76
N SER A 80 -8.75 -10.83 -15.60
CA SER A 80 -10.13 -10.36 -15.46
C SER A 80 -11.16 -11.49 -15.55
N ARG A 81 -12.41 -11.15 -15.21
CA ARG A 81 -13.57 -12.03 -15.38
C ARG A 81 -13.88 -12.37 -16.87
N PRO A 82 -14.65 -13.45 -17.13
CA PRO A 82 -15.25 -14.37 -16.15
C PRO A 82 -14.18 -15.25 -15.48
N CYS A 83 -14.18 -15.27 -14.14
CA CYS A 83 -13.35 -16.17 -13.37
C CYS A 83 -14.16 -16.86 -12.28
N THR A 84 -14.22 -18.20 -12.34
CA THR A 84 -15.07 -19.02 -11.48
C THR A 84 -14.35 -19.49 -10.24
N ASN A 85 -13.03 -19.67 -10.31
CA ASN A 85 -12.23 -20.04 -9.15
C ASN A 85 -12.01 -18.82 -8.25
N THR A 86 -12.31 -18.98 -6.97
CA THR A 86 -12.16 -17.95 -5.93
C THR A 86 -11.05 -18.29 -4.94
N ASN A 87 -10.12 -19.17 -5.30
CA ASN A 87 -8.98 -19.53 -4.47
C ASN A 87 -7.78 -19.83 -5.38
N ILE A 88 -7.17 -18.77 -5.89
CA ILE A 88 -6.02 -18.84 -6.78
C ILE A 88 -4.79 -18.30 -6.06
N THR A 89 -3.73 -19.11 -6.04
CA THR A 89 -2.40 -18.65 -5.64
C THR A 89 -1.56 -18.38 -6.88
N ILE A 90 -1.00 -17.18 -6.97
CA ILE A 90 0.03 -16.83 -7.93
C ILE A 90 1.36 -16.89 -7.17
N GLN A 91 2.08 -17.98 -7.35
CA GLN A 91 3.38 -18.20 -6.72
C GLN A 91 4.49 -17.77 -7.68
N ILE A 92 5.22 -16.72 -7.30
CA ILE A 92 6.31 -16.16 -8.10
C ILE A 92 7.64 -16.48 -7.42
N ASN A 93 8.49 -17.24 -8.12
CA ASN A 93 9.86 -17.54 -7.69
C ASN A 93 10.92 -16.85 -8.56
N GLY A 94 10.52 -16.26 -9.69
CA GLY A 94 11.37 -15.51 -10.61
C GLY A 94 11.08 -14.02 -10.62
N THR A 95 11.42 -13.41 -11.75
CA THR A 95 11.20 -11.99 -12.04
C THR A 95 10.27 -11.86 -13.23
N LEU A 96 9.17 -11.12 -13.07
CA LEU A 96 8.44 -10.56 -14.19
C LEU A 96 9.10 -9.22 -14.53
N LEU A 97 9.48 -9.04 -15.79
CA LEU A 97 10.20 -7.87 -16.29
C LEU A 97 9.28 -7.10 -17.23
N ALA A 98 9.06 -5.82 -16.97
CA ALA A 98 8.32 -4.94 -17.88
C ALA A 98 9.20 -4.52 -19.06
N PRO A 99 8.63 -4.11 -20.20
CA PRO A 99 9.39 -3.47 -21.27
C PRO A 99 10.14 -2.23 -20.77
N SER A 100 11.35 -2.00 -21.27
CA SER A 100 12.18 -0.86 -20.89
C SER A 100 11.69 0.47 -21.48
N ASN A 101 10.86 0.42 -22.52
CA ASN A 101 10.16 1.59 -23.06
C ASN A 101 8.99 2.01 -22.14
N TYR A 102 8.48 3.22 -22.32
CA TYR A 102 7.37 3.77 -21.52
C TYR A 102 6.09 3.96 -22.32
N THR A 103 5.87 3.11 -23.33
CA THR A 103 4.72 3.17 -24.23
C THR A 103 3.43 2.66 -23.57
N HIS A 104 2.32 3.26 -24.03
CA HIS A 104 0.96 3.32 -23.51
C HIS A 104 0.44 2.19 -22.60
N GLY A 105 -0.04 2.59 -21.40
CA GLY A 105 -0.89 1.78 -20.54
C GLY A 105 -1.01 2.40 -19.15
N GLU A 106 -2.20 2.34 -18.54
CA GLU A 106 -2.41 2.81 -17.15
C GLU A 106 -1.97 1.78 -16.10
N ALA A 107 -1.90 0.50 -16.50
CA ALA A 107 -1.57 -0.65 -15.67
C ALA A 107 -0.75 -1.68 -16.48
N TRP A 108 0.29 -2.23 -15.87
CA TRP A 108 1.10 -3.31 -16.44
C TRP A 108 0.53 -4.68 -16.08
N LEU A 109 0.42 -4.99 -14.78
CA LEU A 109 -0.25 -6.17 -14.25
C LEU A 109 -1.57 -5.73 -13.61
N LEU A 110 -2.69 -6.03 -14.27
CA LEU A 110 -4.02 -5.64 -13.82
C LEU A 110 -4.81 -6.86 -13.35
N PHE A 111 -5.32 -6.81 -12.11
CA PHE A 111 -6.31 -7.72 -11.57
C PHE A 111 -7.64 -6.96 -11.47
N TYR A 112 -8.61 -7.33 -12.31
CA TYR A 112 -9.87 -6.63 -12.41
C TYR A 112 -11.06 -7.55 -12.10
N GLN A 113 -11.85 -7.19 -11.09
CA GLN A 113 -13.03 -7.94 -10.65
C GLN A 113 -12.72 -9.40 -10.25
N VAL A 114 -11.51 -9.66 -9.75
CA VAL A 114 -11.13 -11.00 -9.25
C VAL A 114 -11.53 -11.17 -7.78
N HIS A 115 -11.66 -12.42 -7.36
CA HIS A 115 -12.05 -12.77 -6.00
C HIS A 115 -11.12 -13.88 -5.48
N GLY A 116 -10.56 -13.72 -4.28
CA GLY A 116 -9.79 -14.79 -3.62
C GLY A 116 -8.47 -15.11 -4.32
N VAL A 117 -7.68 -14.06 -4.61
CA VAL A 117 -6.39 -14.18 -5.28
C VAL A 117 -5.27 -13.83 -4.31
N SER A 118 -4.28 -14.72 -4.19
CA SER A 118 -3.06 -14.51 -3.41
C SER A 118 -1.85 -14.40 -4.33
N ILE A 119 -1.14 -13.27 -4.32
CA ILE A 119 0.12 -13.03 -5.05
C ILE A 119 1.28 -13.18 -4.06
N LEU A 120 2.12 -14.19 -4.25
CA LEU A 120 3.13 -14.61 -3.29
C LEU A 120 4.54 -14.58 -3.88
N GLY A 121 5.44 -13.84 -3.22
CA GLY A 121 6.87 -13.85 -3.51
C GLY A 121 7.28 -13.15 -4.80
N GLY A 122 8.53 -13.39 -5.18
CA GLY A 122 9.09 -13.00 -6.48
C GLY A 122 9.38 -11.52 -6.64
N THR A 123 9.79 -11.15 -7.85
CA THR A 123 10.09 -9.77 -8.23
C THR A 123 9.24 -9.33 -9.41
N ILE A 124 8.72 -8.10 -9.35
CA ILE A 124 8.21 -7.37 -10.51
C ILE A 124 9.11 -6.14 -10.75
N ASP A 125 9.74 -6.07 -11.91
CA ASP A 125 10.58 -4.94 -12.31
C ASP A 125 9.88 -4.09 -13.37
N GLY A 126 9.45 -2.90 -12.97
CA GLY A 126 8.70 -1.97 -13.82
C GLY A 126 9.54 -1.19 -14.84
N GLN A 127 10.87 -1.28 -14.82
CA GLN A 127 11.78 -0.64 -15.78
C GLN A 127 11.49 0.86 -16.04
N GLY A 128 11.33 1.66 -14.98
CA GLY A 128 10.87 3.05 -15.07
C GLY A 128 11.90 4.10 -15.50
N ALA A 129 13.19 3.76 -15.59
CA ALA A 129 14.28 4.73 -15.76
C ALA A 129 14.14 5.65 -16.99
N SER A 130 13.68 5.10 -18.11
CA SER A 130 13.45 5.83 -19.35
C SER A 130 12.35 6.88 -19.18
N LEU A 131 11.22 6.53 -18.54
CA LEU A 131 10.12 7.47 -18.26
C LEU A 131 10.55 8.58 -17.30
N TRP A 132 11.28 8.24 -16.24
CA TRP A 132 11.75 9.22 -15.27
C TRP A 132 12.72 10.22 -15.92
N SER A 133 13.50 9.77 -16.91
CA SER A 133 14.38 10.64 -17.68
C SER A 133 13.57 11.57 -18.60
N CYS A 134 12.51 11.06 -19.24
CA CYS A 134 11.56 11.88 -19.99
C CYS A 134 10.94 12.96 -19.08
N LYS A 135 10.29 12.57 -17.98
CA LYS A 135 9.59 13.50 -17.07
C LYS A 135 10.51 14.60 -16.51
N ARG A 136 11.78 14.30 -16.29
CA ARG A 136 12.78 15.29 -15.83
C ARG A 136 13.28 16.23 -16.93
N SER A 137 13.15 15.85 -18.20
CA SER A 137 13.62 16.65 -19.34
C SER A 137 12.72 17.85 -19.68
N ASN A 138 11.56 18.00 -19.00
CA ASN A 138 10.56 19.04 -19.28
C ASN A 138 10.09 19.09 -20.75
N VAL A 139 10.25 18.00 -21.50
CA VAL A 139 9.66 17.83 -22.84
C VAL A 139 8.16 17.61 -22.68
N SER A 140 7.35 18.29 -23.49
CA SER A 140 5.89 18.39 -23.33
C SER A 140 5.09 17.08 -23.51
N ASP A 141 5.73 16.01 -23.97
CA ASP A 141 5.03 14.84 -24.51
C ASP A 141 5.32 13.54 -23.75
N CYS A 142 5.81 13.61 -22.51
CA CYS A 142 6.03 12.41 -21.69
C CYS A 142 4.69 11.80 -21.24
N PRO A 143 4.45 10.50 -21.46
CA PRO A 143 3.21 9.87 -21.02
C PRO A 143 3.14 9.75 -19.49
N VAL A 144 1.95 9.46 -18.98
CA VAL A 144 1.71 9.28 -17.53
C VAL A 144 2.58 8.16 -16.95
N GLY A 145 2.67 7.04 -17.67
CA GLY A 145 3.34 5.80 -17.23
C GLY A 145 2.39 4.79 -16.62
N ALA A 146 2.73 3.51 -16.75
CA ALA A 146 1.96 2.41 -16.18
C ALA A 146 2.23 2.24 -14.68
N ARG A 147 1.18 1.93 -13.92
CA ARG A 147 1.30 1.39 -12.57
C ARG A 147 1.70 -0.09 -12.65
N SER A 148 2.60 -0.54 -11.79
CA SER A 148 3.18 -1.89 -11.93
C SER A 148 2.18 -2.99 -11.61
N LEU A 149 1.53 -2.93 -10.45
CA LEU A 149 0.48 -3.86 -10.03
C LEU A 149 -0.78 -3.09 -9.67
N VAL A 150 -1.89 -3.41 -10.32
CA VAL A 150 -3.19 -2.77 -10.09
C VAL A 150 -4.21 -3.82 -9.67
N ILE A 151 -4.80 -3.62 -8.49
CA ILE A 151 -5.94 -4.36 -7.97
C ILE A 151 -7.16 -3.46 -8.10
N SER A 152 -8.09 -3.82 -8.98
CA SER A 152 -9.25 -2.99 -9.28
C SER A 152 -10.55 -3.78 -9.09
N ASN A 153 -11.50 -3.18 -8.38
CA ASN A 153 -12.85 -3.71 -8.16
C ASN A 153 -12.85 -5.17 -7.68
N SER A 154 -11.87 -5.54 -6.87
CA SER A 154 -11.59 -6.93 -6.49
C SER A 154 -11.82 -7.17 -5.00
N HIS A 155 -11.97 -8.44 -4.62
CA HIS A 155 -12.32 -8.84 -3.26
C HIS A 155 -11.44 -9.99 -2.76
N GLU A 156 -11.16 -10.05 -1.46
CA GLU A 156 -10.30 -11.08 -0.83
C GLU A 156 -8.96 -11.23 -1.55
N ILE A 157 -8.13 -10.19 -1.47
CA ILE A 157 -6.83 -10.14 -2.15
C ILE A 157 -5.71 -10.18 -1.12
N VAL A 158 -4.73 -11.04 -1.35
CA VAL A 158 -3.50 -11.10 -0.54
C VAL A 158 -2.30 -10.84 -1.43
N ILE A 159 -1.43 -9.92 -1.04
CA ILE A 159 -0.12 -9.70 -1.63
C ILE A 159 0.92 -9.90 -0.53
N SER A 160 1.79 -10.90 -0.66
CA SER A 160 2.73 -11.26 0.40
C SER A 160 4.12 -11.58 -0.13
N GLY A 161 5.16 -10.98 0.46
CA GLY A 161 6.56 -11.32 0.11
C GLY A 161 7.02 -10.80 -1.26
N LEU A 162 6.22 -9.97 -1.93
CA LEU A 162 6.52 -9.45 -3.26
C LEU A 162 7.60 -8.37 -3.18
N THR A 163 8.58 -8.43 -4.08
CA THR A 163 9.51 -7.33 -4.34
C THR A 163 9.06 -6.57 -5.58
N SER A 164 8.84 -5.26 -5.47
CA SER A 164 8.49 -4.39 -6.61
C SER A 164 9.56 -3.33 -6.80
N VAL A 165 10.21 -3.33 -7.96
CA VAL A 165 11.31 -2.41 -8.25
C VAL A 165 11.03 -1.55 -9.47
N ASN A 166 11.52 -0.32 -9.44
CA ASN A 166 11.58 0.59 -10.59
C ASN A 166 10.26 0.81 -11.33
N SER A 167 9.15 1.01 -10.61
CA SER A 167 7.87 1.28 -11.26
C SER A 167 7.90 2.56 -12.10
N LYS A 168 7.23 2.55 -13.26
CA LYS A 168 7.06 3.74 -14.11
C LYS A 168 6.21 4.82 -13.42
N LEU A 169 5.22 4.39 -12.66
CA LEU A 169 4.35 5.22 -11.81
C LEU A 169 4.21 4.52 -10.44
N PHE A 170 3.00 4.33 -9.93
CA PHE A 170 2.78 3.66 -8.64
C PHE A 170 3.20 2.19 -8.70
N HIS A 171 3.81 1.68 -7.64
CA HIS A 171 4.21 0.27 -7.55
C HIS A 171 2.98 -0.63 -7.38
N ILE A 172 2.15 -0.36 -6.37
CA ILE A 172 0.90 -1.08 -6.13
C ILE A 172 -0.25 -0.06 -6.04
N ALA A 173 -1.31 -0.26 -6.82
CA ALA A 173 -2.52 0.55 -6.73
C ALA A 173 -3.75 -0.31 -6.45
N ILE A 174 -4.52 0.07 -5.45
CA ILE A 174 -5.72 -0.64 -4.97
C ILE A 174 -6.91 0.31 -5.12
N GLY A 175 -7.77 0.01 -6.09
CA GLY A 175 -8.92 0.85 -6.47
C GLY A 175 -10.24 0.08 -6.36
N GLY A 176 -11.27 0.67 -5.76
CA GLY A 176 -12.62 0.09 -5.74
C GLY A 176 -12.72 -1.29 -5.08
N SER A 177 -11.76 -1.67 -4.25
CA SER A 177 -11.57 -3.06 -3.78
C SER A 177 -11.90 -3.21 -2.30
N GLN A 178 -12.15 -4.45 -1.86
CA GLN A 178 -12.50 -4.73 -0.47
C GLN A 178 -11.74 -5.95 0.07
N ASN A 179 -11.37 -5.91 1.34
CA ASN A 179 -10.63 -7.00 2.02
C ASN A 179 -9.31 -7.30 1.30
N VAL A 180 -8.42 -6.31 1.30
CA VAL A 180 -7.09 -6.42 0.66
C VAL A 180 -6.02 -6.41 1.74
N ARG A 181 -5.16 -7.43 1.75
CA ARG A 181 -4.02 -7.51 2.67
C ARG A 181 -2.70 -7.51 1.90
N VAL A 182 -1.88 -6.49 2.15
CA VAL A 182 -0.51 -6.38 1.66
C VAL A 182 0.43 -6.59 2.84
N GLN A 183 1.38 -7.50 2.74
CA GLN A 183 2.30 -7.77 3.85
C GLN A 183 3.69 -8.20 3.39
N ARG A 184 4.73 -7.82 4.13
CA ARG A 184 6.12 -8.24 3.83
C ARG A 184 6.51 -7.93 2.39
N VAL A 185 6.07 -6.78 1.87
CA VAL A 185 6.50 -6.34 0.54
C VAL A 185 7.74 -5.47 0.67
N ASN A 186 8.61 -5.56 -0.33
CA ASN A 186 9.77 -4.69 -0.47
C ASN A 186 9.57 -3.86 -1.74
N ILE A 187 9.51 -2.54 -1.60
CA ILE A 187 9.26 -1.62 -2.71
C ILE A 187 10.45 -0.66 -2.82
N SER A 188 11.07 -0.61 -4.01
CA SER A 188 12.23 0.26 -4.22
C SER A 188 12.22 0.97 -5.58
N ALA A 189 12.38 2.29 -5.55
CA ALA A 189 12.76 3.13 -6.68
C ALA A 189 13.69 4.27 -6.21
N PRO A 190 14.50 4.88 -7.08
CA PRO A 190 15.39 5.97 -6.68
C PRO A 190 14.61 7.14 -6.05
N GLY A 191 15.12 7.79 -5.00
CA GLY A 191 14.42 8.90 -4.33
C GLY A 191 14.11 10.13 -5.20
N LYS A 192 14.56 10.17 -6.45
CA LYS A 192 14.26 11.21 -7.45
C LYS A 192 13.39 10.70 -8.61
N SER A 193 12.81 9.49 -8.52
CA SER A 193 11.89 8.96 -9.53
C SER A 193 10.49 9.59 -9.38
N PRO A 194 10.00 10.33 -10.38
CA PRO A 194 8.76 11.10 -10.26
C PRO A 194 7.53 10.20 -10.18
N ASN A 195 6.66 10.46 -9.19
CA ASN A 195 5.34 9.82 -9.02
C ASN A 195 5.40 8.30 -8.89
N THR A 196 6.41 7.83 -8.15
CA THR A 196 6.63 6.40 -7.88
C THR A 196 6.03 5.97 -6.55
N ASP A 197 4.80 6.35 -6.26
CA ASP A 197 4.13 6.00 -5.00
C ASP A 197 4.26 4.49 -4.72
N GLY A 198 4.51 4.13 -3.47
CA GLY A 198 4.66 2.74 -3.06
C GLY A 198 3.33 1.99 -3.16
N ILE A 199 2.42 2.26 -2.22
CA ILE A 199 1.07 1.69 -2.22
C ILE A 199 0.05 2.82 -2.27
N HIS A 200 -0.75 2.85 -3.33
CA HIS A 200 -1.86 3.78 -3.49
C HIS A 200 -3.19 3.07 -3.21
N VAL A 201 -4.05 3.65 -2.36
CA VAL A 201 -5.37 3.11 -2.01
C VAL A 201 -6.44 4.15 -2.26
N GLU A 202 -7.43 3.85 -3.11
CA GLU A 202 -8.54 4.74 -3.43
C GLU A 202 -9.85 3.97 -3.56
N GLY A 203 -10.98 4.55 -3.13
CA GLY A 203 -12.31 3.96 -3.25
C GLY A 203 -12.44 2.55 -2.65
N SER A 204 -11.58 2.19 -1.71
CA SER A 204 -11.42 0.80 -1.22
C SER A 204 -11.69 0.72 0.29
N SER A 205 -12.14 -0.44 0.75
CA SER A 205 -12.45 -0.66 2.17
C SER A 205 -11.78 -1.91 2.76
N ASN A 206 -11.50 -1.87 4.07
CA ASN A 206 -10.85 -2.97 4.80
C ASN A 206 -9.51 -3.36 4.16
N VAL A 207 -8.60 -2.39 4.11
CA VAL A 207 -7.25 -2.60 3.55
C VAL A 207 -6.24 -2.66 4.70
N THR A 208 -5.43 -3.70 4.72
CA THR A 208 -4.40 -3.92 5.74
C THR A 208 -3.02 -3.98 5.09
N ILE A 209 -2.08 -3.16 5.58
CA ILE A 209 -0.70 -3.08 5.07
C ILE A 209 0.26 -3.32 6.23
N LEU A 210 1.05 -4.41 6.18
CA LEU A 210 1.85 -4.88 7.32
C LEU A 210 3.32 -5.10 6.95
N GLU A 211 4.22 -4.84 7.89
CA GLU A 211 5.59 -5.39 7.89
C GLU A 211 6.34 -5.18 6.57
N SER A 212 6.32 -3.96 6.02
CA SER A 212 6.81 -3.69 4.66
C SER A 212 7.85 -2.59 4.64
N ASP A 213 8.80 -2.68 3.71
CA ASP A 213 9.86 -1.69 3.50
C ASP A 213 9.64 -1.01 2.16
N ILE A 214 9.53 0.33 2.16
CA ILE A 214 9.14 1.12 0.99
C ILE A 214 10.06 2.34 0.87
N GLY A 215 10.84 2.38 -0.21
CA GLY A 215 11.67 3.53 -0.59
C GLY A 215 11.40 3.93 -2.03
N THR A 216 10.91 5.15 -2.26
CA THR A 216 10.53 5.63 -3.59
C THR A 216 10.84 7.12 -3.76
N GLY A 217 10.47 7.69 -4.91
CA GLY A 217 10.57 9.13 -5.15
C GLY A 217 9.28 9.91 -4.87
N ASP A 218 8.24 9.26 -4.33
CA ASP A 218 6.96 9.92 -3.97
C ASP A 218 6.38 9.30 -2.69
N ASP A 219 5.07 9.35 -2.46
CA ASP A 219 4.44 8.82 -1.25
C ASP A 219 4.80 7.35 -1.01
N CYS A 220 5.17 7.03 0.24
CA CYS A 220 5.35 5.66 0.71
C CYS A 220 4.02 4.91 0.61
N ILE A 221 2.98 5.53 1.17
CA ILE A 221 1.59 5.10 1.03
C ILE A 221 0.73 6.34 0.80
N SER A 222 -0.07 6.36 -0.28
CA SER A 222 -1.03 7.43 -0.56
C SER A 222 -2.47 6.91 -0.46
N ILE A 223 -3.33 7.65 0.24
CA ILE A 223 -4.71 7.27 0.55
C ILE A 223 -5.66 8.30 -0.06
N GLY A 224 -6.30 7.93 -1.16
CA GLY A 224 -7.21 8.77 -1.93
C GLY A 224 -8.67 8.72 -1.49
N PRO A 225 -9.54 9.53 -2.11
CA PRO A 225 -10.98 9.61 -1.86
C PRO A 225 -11.69 8.25 -1.78
N GLY A 226 -12.67 8.14 -0.89
CA GLY A 226 -13.50 6.93 -0.73
C GLY A 226 -12.79 5.75 -0.03
N ALA A 227 -11.55 5.92 0.42
CA ALA A 227 -10.86 4.92 1.22
C ALA A 227 -11.43 4.85 2.66
N SER A 228 -11.68 3.66 3.17
CA SER A 228 -12.19 3.48 4.55
C SER A 228 -11.70 2.21 5.24
N ASN A 229 -11.56 2.24 6.57
CA ASN A 229 -11.09 1.10 7.37
C ASN A 229 -9.71 0.60 6.91
N LEU A 230 -8.72 1.48 7.00
CA LEU A 230 -7.33 1.16 6.67
C LEU A 230 -6.53 0.91 7.95
N TYR A 231 -5.78 -0.18 7.98
CA TYR A 231 -4.85 -0.49 9.07
C TYR A 231 -3.43 -0.68 8.50
N ILE A 232 -2.52 0.20 8.88
CA ILE A 232 -1.13 0.22 8.42
C ILE A 232 -0.24 0.01 9.64
N GLU A 233 0.63 -1.00 9.61
CA GLU A 233 1.45 -1.31 10.77
C GLU A 233 2.84 -1.87 10.42
N LYS A 234 3.87 -1.45 11.17
CA LYS A 234 5.27 -1.89 10.97
C LYS A 234 5.76 -1.63 9.55
N VAL A 235 5.55 -0.42 9.05
CA VAL A 235 6.03 0.00 7.73
C VAL A 235 7.23 0.93 7.90
N THR A 236 8.32 0.64 7.18
CA THR A 236 9.47 1.52 7.03
C THR A 236 9.33 2.30 5.73
N CYS A 237 9.39 3.64 5.82
CA CYS A 237 9.31 4.55 4.69
C CYS A 237 10.63 5.33 4.57
N GLY A 238 11.23 5.36 3.38
CA GLY A 238 12.40 6.23 3.14
C GLY A 238 13.37 5.67 2.11
N PRO A 239 13.79 6.48 1.11
CA PRO A 239 13.38 7.86 0.81
C PRO A 239 11.93 7.94 0.31
N GLY A 240 11.38 9.16 0.15
CA GLY A 240 10.04 9.40 -0.39
C GLY A 240 9.26 10.52 0.32
N HIS A 241 7.95 10.58 0.14
CA HIS A 241 7.07 11.64 0.67
C HIS A 241 6.28 11.28 1.93
N GLY A 242 6.53 10.10 2.52
CA GLY A 242 5.86 9.65 3.75
C GLY A 242 4.51 8.98 3.50
N ILE A 243 3.70 8.86 4.54
CA ILE A 243 2.33 8.34 4.45
C ILE A 243 1.38 9.53 4.37
N SER A 244 0.63 9.59 3.27
CA SER A 244 -0.20 10.74 2.93
C SER A 244 -1.66 10.36 2.73
N ILE A 245 -2.56 11.02 3.47
CA ILE A 245 -3.99 11.06 3.13
C ILE A 245 -4.21 12.22 2.15
N GLY A 246 -4.67 11.90 0.96
CA GLY A 246 -4.97 12.80 -0.14
C GLY A 246 -4.04 12.69 -1.35
N SER A 247 -4.11 13.62 -2.30
CA SER A 247 -4.88 14.87 -2.18
C SER A 247 -6.39 14.67 -2.28
N LEU A 248 -7.16 15.28 -1.38
CA LEU A 248 -8.61 15.45 -1.51
C LEU A 248 -8.96 16.86 -1.98
N GLY A 249 -10.20 17.04 -2.43
CA GLY A 249 -10.76 18.31 -2.88
C GLY A 249 -10.46 18.59 -4.35
N TRP A 250 -10.21 17.58 -5.17
CA TRP A 250 -10.02 17.78 -6.62
C TRP A 250 -11.32 18.22 -7.30
N VAL A 251 -12.45 17.64 -6.86
CA VAL A 251 -13.80 17.97 -7.31
C VAL A 251 -14.70 18.33 -6.12
N LYS A 252 -15.82 19.01 -6.42
CA LYS A 252 -16.76 19.47 -5.39
C LYS A 252 -17.46 18.31 -4.68
N LEU A 253 -17.91 17.31 -5.43
CA LEU A 253 -18.60 16.12 -4.93
C LEU A 253 -17.59 14.97 -4.90
N GLU A 254 -17.05 14.67 -3.73
CA GLU A 254 -15.97 13.69 -3.57
C GLU A 254 -16.19 12.86 -2.29
N PRO A 255 -16.06 11.53 -2.35
CA PRO A 255 -16.18 10.72 -1.15
C PRO A 255 -15.02 10.98 -0.19
N GLY A 256 -15.33 11.08 1.10
CA GLY A 256 -14.31 11.28 2.13
C GLY A 256 -13.43 10.06 2.38
N VAL A 257 -12.40 10.26 3.21
CA VAL A 257 -11.55 9.22 3.77
C VAL A 257 -11.89 9.05 5.25
N SER A 258 -12.00 7.81 5.73
CA SER A 258 -12.31 7.58 7.14
C SER A 258 -11.72 6.32 7.76
N ASN A 259 -11.59 6.34 9.08
CA ASN A 259 -11.14 5.20 9.87
C ASN A 259 -9.79 4.64 9.37
N VAL A 260 -8.75 5.47 9.48
CA VAL A 260 -7.39 5.13 9.08
C VAL A 260 -6.52 5.04 10.34
N THR A 261 -5.88 3.90 10.56
CA THR A 261 -4.89 3.74 11.62
C THR A 261 -3.53 3.46 11.01
N VAL A 262 -2.52 4.20 11.43
CA VAL A 262 -1.11 4.01 11.09
C VAL A 262 -0.35 3.83 12.38
N ASN A 263 0.24 2.66 12.57
CA ASN A 263 0.86 2.26 13.82
C ASN A 263 2.29 1.74 13.62
N ARG A 264 3.20 2.00 14.56
CA ARG A 264 4.55 1.43 14.59
C ARG A 264 5.31 1.64 13.28
N THR A 265 5.36 2.86 12.77
CA THR A 265 6.03 3.19 11.50
C THR A 265 7.36 3.90 11.72
N VAL A 266 8.27 3.75 10.76
CA VAL A 266 9.58 4.42 10.77
C VAL A 266 9.73 5.22 9.48
N PHE A 267 10.10 6.49 9.60
CA PHE A 267 10.35 7.38 8.47
C PHE A 267 11.81 7.81 8.48
N THR A 268 12.53 7.60 7.38
CA THR A 268 13.95 7.94 7.27
C THR A 268 14.21 8.81 6.04
N GLY A 269 14.68 10.04 6.25
CA GLY A 269 15.04 10.95 5.15
C GLY A 269 13.90 11.28 4.19
N THR A 270 12.64 11.15 4.63
CA THR A 270 11.46 11.46 3.81
C THR A 270 11.15 12.96 3.84
N THR A 271 10.46 13.46 2.81
CA THR A 271 10.02 14.86 2.79
C THR A 271 8.89 15.13 3.78
N ASN A 272 8.12 14.10 4.15
CA ASN A 272 7.09 14.18 5.19
C ASN A 272 7.04 12.85 5.95
N GLY A 273 6.50 12.89 7.17
CA GLY A 273 6.15 11.69 7.93
C GLY A 273 4.68 11.34 7.72
N LEU A 274 3.84 11.93 8.57
CA LEU A 274 2.40 11.71 8.63
C LEU A 274 1.68 12.94 8.07
N ARG A 275 1.11 12.81 6.88
CA ARG A 275 0.60 13.93 6.10
C ARG A 275 -0.89 13.80 5.77
N ILE A 276 -1.63 14.89 5.91
CA ILE A 276 -2.96 15.08 5.30
C ILE A 276 -2.85 16.28 4.35
N LYS A 277 -3.22 16.09 3.08
CA LYS A 277 -3.13 17.12 2.03
C LYS A 277 -4.47 17.30 1.31
N THR A 278 -5.00 18.51 1.28
CA THR A 278 -6.23 18.84 0.54
C THR A 278 -6.02 20.11 -0.29
N TRP A 279 -6.66 20.15 -1.46
CA TRP A 279 -6.67 21.33 -2.32
C TRP A 279 -7.48 22.45 -1.68
N ALA A 280 -7.07 23.69 -1.92
CA ALA A 280 -7.81 24.89 -1.53
C ALA A 280 -9.03 25.15 -2.45
N ARG A 281 -9.91 24.16 -2.59
CA ARG A 281 -11.12 24.19 -3.42
C ARG A 281 -12.37 23.89 -2.58
N PRO A 282 -13.53 24.43 -2.94
CA PRO A 282 -14.82 24.03 -2.40
C PRO A 282 -15.06 22.54 -2.65
N SER A 283 -15.42 21.83 -1.59
CA SER A 283 -15.71 20.40 -1.62
C SER A 283 -16.63 20.04 -0.47
N ASP A 284 -17.36 18.93 -0.59
CA ASP A 284 -18.14 18.31 0.48
C ASP A 284 -17.45 17.08 1.10
N GLY A 285 -16.26 16.74 0.62
CA GLY A 285 -15.46 15.63 1.14
C GLY A 285 -14.95 15.89 2.56
N PHE A 286 -14.38 14.85 3.15
CA PHE A 286 -13.89 14.90 4.52
C PHE A 286 -12.72 13.93 4.75
N VAL A 287 -11.98 14.15 5.82
CA VAL A 287 -11.03 13.20 6.41
C VAL A 287 -11.41 13.06 7.88
N LYS A 288 -11.80 11.86 8.32
CA LYS A 288 -12.32 11.65 9.68
C LYS A 288 -11.85 10.38 10.36
N GLY A 289 -11.53 10.45 11.64
CA GLY A 289 -11.22 9.27 12.45
C GLY A 289 -9.89 8.66 12.02
N VAL A 290 -8.84 9.46 12.13
CA VAL A 290 -7.49 9.07 11.76
C VAL A 290 -6.66 8.95 13.03
N VAL A 291 -5.93 7.84 13.17
CA VAL A 291 -5.02 7.60 14.28
C VAL A 291 -3.63 7.34 13.72
N PHE A 292 -2.70 8.21 14.08
CA PHE A 292 -1.29 8.02 13.86
C PHE A 292 -0.62 7.74 15.20
N GLU A 293 -0.03 6.56 15.37
CA GLU A 293 0.48 6.11 16.68
C GLU A 293 1.84 5.41 16.56
N SER A 294 2.69 5.59 17.58
CA SER A 294 3.99 4.91 17.71
C SER A 294 4.91 5.10 16.48
N ALA A 295 5.05 6.33 15.99
CA ALA A 295 5.88 6.62 14.81
C ALA A 295 7.28 7.14 15.19
N THR A 296 8.32 6.67 14.50
CA THR A 296 9.71 7.15 14.63
C THR A 296 10.09 7.96 13.40
N MET A 297 10.59 9.18 13.63
CA MET A 297 11.06 10.11 12.62
C MET A 297 12.59 10.17 12.64
N GLN A 298 13.24 9.99 11.50
CA GLN A 298 14.69 10.11 11.35
C GLN A 298 14.99 11.06 10.21
N ASP A 299 15.36 12.29 10.56
CA ASP A 299 15.70 13.35 9.59
C ASP A 299 14.59 13.58 8.57
N VAL A 300 13.35 13.70 9.05
CA VAL A 300 12.15 13.89 8.22
C VAL A 300 11.87 15.39 8.04
N HIS A 301 11.67 15.88 6.81
CA HIS A 301 11.51 17.32 6.59
C HIS A 301 10.24 17.90 7.23
N ASN A 302 9.09 17.25 7.07
CA ASN A 302 7.82 17.64 7.70
C ASN A 302 7.23 16.43 8.45
N PRO A 303 7.68 16.16 9.68
CA PRO A 303 7.26 14.99 10.45
C PRO A 303 5.74 14.84 10.60
N ILE A 304 5.05 15.92 11.00
CA ILE A 304 3.59 15.96 11.12
C ILE A 304 3.07 17.15 10.29
N LEU A 305 2.21 16.88 9.32
CA LEU A 305 1.68 17.91 8.43
C LEU A 305 0.19 17.70 8.12
N ILE A 306 -0.62 18.72 8.39
CA ILE A 306 -1.92 18.91 7.74
C ILE A 306 -1.82 20.17 6.91
N THR A 307 -2.13 20.10 5.63
CA THR A 307 -2.28 21.28 4.76
C THR A 307 -3.56 21.20 3.96
N GLN A 308 -4.36 22.25 4.04
CA GLN A 308 -5.55 22.46 3.23
C GLN A 308 -5.30 23.45 2.08
N ASN A 309 -4.04 23.80 1.85
CA ASN A 309 -3.56 24.68 0.79
C ASN A 309 -2.61 23.92 -0.15
N TYR A 310 -2.88 22.63 -0.40
CA TYR A 310 -2.01 21.81 -1.23
C TYR A 310 -1.89 22.41 -2.64
N CYS A 311 -0.67 22.79 -3.01
CA CYS A 311 -0.34 23.25 -4.35
C CYS A 311 1.04 22.72 -4.76
N PRO A 312 1.10 21.54 -5.40
CA PRO A 312 2.37 20.96 -5.82
C PRO A 312 3.01 21.86 -6.88
N HIS A 313 4.32 22.09 -6.74
CA HIS A 313 5.15 22.90 -7.66
C HIS A 313 4.70 24.35 -7.87
N ASN A 314 3.80 24.87 -7.05
CA ASN A 314 3.15 26.18 -7.26
C ASN A 314 2.47 26.30 -8.64
N LEU A 315 2.01 25.18 -9.20
CA LEU A 315 1.36 25.14 -10.50
C LEU A 315 -0.15 24.98 -10.32
N ASN A 316 -0.93 25.85 -10.98
CA ASN A 316 -2.39 25.84 -10.96
C ASN A 316 -2.98 25.84 -9.52
N CYS A 317 -2.33 26.55 -8.59
CA CYS A 317 -2.82 26.69 -7.23
C CYS A 317 -4.21 27.31 -7.21
N PRO A 318 -5.19 26.68 -6.56
CA PRO A 318 -6.47 27.32 -6.30
C PRO A 318 -6.29 28.57 -5.43
N GLY A 319 -6.95 29.67 -5.79
CA GLY A 319 -7.00 30.89 -4.96
C GLY A 319 -8.19 30.93 -4.00
N GLU A 320 -8.79 29.78 -3.72
CA GLU A 320 -10.02 29.65 -2.92
C GLU A 320 -9.69 29.07 -1.53
N THR A 321 -10.69 28.55 -0.81
CA THR A 321 -10.50 27.89 0.49
C THR A 321 -10.93 26.44 0.41
N SER A 322 -10.24 25.54 1.12
CA SER A 322 -10.61 24.12 1.12
C SER A 322 -11.96 23.91 1.80
N GLY A 323 -12.84 23.15 1.14
CA GLY A 323 -14.10 22.67 1.72
C GLY A 323 -13.98 21.33 2.45
N ILE A 324 -12.83 20.66 2.38
CA ILE A 324 -12.66 19.35 3.02
C ILE A 324 -12.66 19.50 4.54
N GLN A 325 -13.60 18.86 5.24
CA GLN A 325 -13.56 18.84 6.71
C GLN A 325 -12.55 17.80 7.19
N VAL A 326 -11.49 18.25 7.87
CA VAL A 326 -10.58 17.36 8.61
C VAL A 326 -10.99 17.34 10.08
N SER A 327 -11.34 16.17 10.62
CA SER A 327 -11.76 16.05 12.02
C SER A 327 -11.34 14.74 12.67
N ASP A 328 -11.24 14.74 14.00
CA ASP A 328 -10.95 13.55 14.81
C ASP A 328 -9.65 12.87 14.34
N VAL A 329 -8.55 13.62 14.41
CA VAL A 329 -7.21 13.16 14.00
C VAL A 329 -6.33 13.10 15.25
N ALA A 330 -5.91 11.91 15.63
CA ALA A 330 -5.02 11.69 16.77
C ALA A 330 -3.59 11.41 16.32
N TYR A 331 -2.65 12.08 16.97
CA TYR A 331 -1.22 11.87 16.86
C TYR A 331 -0.69 11.45 18.24
N ARG A 332 -0.18 10.22 18.35
CA ARG A 332 0.19 9.59 19.62
C ARG A 332 1.58 8.97 19.57
N ASP A 333 2.38 9.20 20.60
CA ASP A 333 3.70 8.57 20.77
C ASP A 333 4.60 8.72 19.53
N ILE A 334 4.71 9.95 19.01
CA ILE A 334 5.52 10.26 17.81
C ILE A 334 6.83 10.86 18.26
N GLN A 335 7.95 10.24 17.88
CA GLN A 335 9.27 10.58 18.40
C GLN A 335 10.32 10.67 17.29
N GLY A 336 11.43 11.37 17.55
CA GLY A 336 12.61 11.35 16.70
C GLY A 336 13.05 12.74 16.24
N SER A 337 13.55 12.88 15.01
CA SER A 337 14.12 14.12 14.49
C SER A 337 13.46 14.65 13.21
N SER A 338 13.38 15.97 13.15
CA SER A 338 12.98 16.75 11.98
C SER A 338 14.23 17.26 11.24
N ALA A 339 14.21 17.23 9.92
CA ALA A 339 15.24 17.86 9.08
C ALA A 339 15.02 19.38 8.94
N THR A 340 13.81 19.87 9.26
CA THR A 340 13.50 21.31 9.23
C THR A 340 13.05 21.82 10.59
N LYS A 341 13.13 23.14 10.77
CA LYS A 341 12.79 23.79 12.05
C LYS A 341 11.31 23.61 12.44
N VAL A 342 10.39 23.62 11.48
CA VAL A 342 8.95 23.45 11.74
C VAL A 342 8.61 21.96 11.64
N ALA A 343 8.58 21.28 12.79
CA ALA A 343 8.39 19.84 12.86
C ALA A 343 6.90 19.42 12.81
N VAL A 344 6.01 20.28 13.31
CA VAL A 344 4.57 20.06 13.32
C VAL A 344 3.89 21.26 12.67
N LYS A 345 3.15 21.02 11.59
CA LYS A 345 2.43 22.08 10.88
C LYS A 345 0.99 21.69 10.62
N PHE A 346 0.06 22.51 11.10
CA PHE A 346 -1.36 22.44 10.79
C PHE A 346 -1.77 23.71 10.09
N ASP A 347 -1.95 23.64 8.78
CA ASP A 347 -2.33 24.74 7.91
C ASP A 347 -3.73 24.47 7.36
N CYS A 348 -4.73 24.80 8.20
CA CYS A 348 -6.13 24.47 7.95
C CYS A 348 -6.90 25.66 7.38
N SER A 349 -8.01 25.36 6.71
CA SER A 349 -8.88 26.31 6.04
C SER A 349 -9.54 27.26 7.05
N PRO A 350 -9.58 28.57 6.81
CA PRO A 350 -10.27 29.52 7.68
C PRO A 350 -11.80 29.35 7.66
N THR A 351 -12.36 28.81 6.58
CA THR A 351 -13.80 28.58 6.42
C THR A 351 -14.23 27.20 6.89
N VAL A 352 -13.32 26.22 6.84
CA VAL A 352 -13.54 24.83 7.31
C VAL A 352 -12.36 24.41 8.18
N PRO A 353 -12.24 24.95 9.41
CA PRO A 353 -11.10 24.67 10.28
C PRO A 353 -11.00 23.19 10.65
N CYS A 354 -9.77 22.73 10.91
CA CYS A 354 -9.56 21.40 11.47
C CYS A 354 -10.02 21.37 12.93
N LYS A 355 -10.72 20.31 13.33
CA LYS A 355 -11.31 20.17 14.68
C LYS A 355 -11.04 18.81 15.28
N GLY A 356 -10.89 18.75 16.61
CA GLY A 356 -10.64 17.47 17.29
C GLY A 356 -9.30 16.87 16.93
N ILE A 357 -8.27 17.71 16.75
CA ILE A 357 -6.89 17.23 16.67
C ILE A 357 -6.44 16.86 18.09
N GLU A 358 -5.86 15.67 18.26
CA GLU A 358 -5.27 15.24 19.52
C GLU A 358 -3.74 15.11 19.34
N LEU A 359 -2.98 15.75 20.22
CA LEU A 359 -1.55 15.52 20.38
C LEU A 359 -1.29 14.88 21.74
N LEU A 360 -0.75 13.66 21.73
CA LEU A 360 -0.35 12.93 22.93
C LEU A 360 1.08 12.43 22.77
N ASN A 361 1.95 12.73 23.74
CA ASN A 361 3.32 12.20 23.78
C ASN A 361 4.12 12.42 22.47
N ILE A 362 4.26 13.68 22.06
CA ILE A 362 5.04 14.06 20.89
C ILE A 362 6.44 14.49 21.35
N ASN A 363 7.49 13.96 20.74
CA ASN A 363 8.87 14.34 21.04
C ASN A 363 9.72 14.38 19.77
N ILE A 364 9.69 15.52 19.08
CA ILE A 364 10.42 15.72 17.83
C ILE A 364 11.48 16.82 18.02
N THR A 365 12.74 16.45 17.82
CA THR A 365 13.89 17.35 17.92
C THR A 365 14.30 17.90 16.56
N TYR A 366 15.10 18.97 16.55
CA TYR A 366 15.72 19.52 15.35
C TYR A 366 17.18 19.81 15.65
N GLU A 367 18.13 19.34 14.83
CA GLU A 367 19.55 19.53 15.14
C GLU A 367 19.97 21.01 15.10
N GLY A 368 19.33 21.81 14.24
CA GLY A 368 19.61 23.25 14.11
C GLY A 368 19.05 24.13 15.23
N GLY A 369 18.62 23.55 16.35
CA GLY A 369 18.16 24.27 17.54
C GLY A 369 16.86 23.71 18.10
N GLN A 370 15.90 24.58 18.44
CA GLN A 370 14.60 24.13 18.92
C GLN A 370 13.64 23.90 17.74
N ALA A 371 13.03 22.71 17.69
CA ALA A 371 11.91 22.44 16.79
C ALA A 371 10.72 23.35 17.11
N GLN A 372 9.87 23.61 16.11
CA GLN A 372 8.73 24.52 16.22
C GLN A 372 7.44 23.87 15.73
N THR A 373 6.33 24.37 16.25
CA THR A 373 4.98 24.10 15.76
C THR A 373 4.44 25.32 15.02
N SER A 374 3.57 25.11 14.04
CA SER A 374 2.85 26.17 13.33
C SER A 374 1.39 25.75 13.11
N CYS A 375 0.45 26.55 13.58
CA CYS A 375 -0.98 26.26 13.48
C CYS A 375 -1.73 27.44 12.86
N GLN A 376 -2.63 27.13 11.93
CA GLN A 376 -3.62 28.06 11.38
C GLN A 376 -4.96 27.32 11.35
N ASN A 377 -5.98 27.91 11.98
CA ASN A 377 -7.36 27.40 11.98
C ASN A 377 -7.47 25.92 12.43
N ALA A 378 -6.69 25.54 13.43
CA ALA A 378 -6.59 24.18 13.93
C ALA A 378 -6.90 24.14 15.43
N ALA A 379 -7.97 23.44 15.79
CA ALA A 379 -8.43 23.33 17.17
C ALA A 379 -8.37 21.88 17.67
N GLY A 380 -8.04 21.71 18.95
CA GLY A 380 -7.83 20.40 19.52
C GLY A 380 -7.20 20.43 20.90
N ASN A 381 -6.85 19.26 21.41
CA ASN A 381 -6.34 19.07 22.75
C ASN A 381 -4.92 18.49 22.72
N THR A 382 -4.15 18.86 23.74
CA THR A 382 -2.78 18.39 23.95
C THR A 382 -2.67 17.76 25.32
N THR A 383 -2.16 16.54 25.41
CA THR A 383 -2.00 15.78 26.66
C THR A 383 -0.62 15.13 26.71
N GLY A 384 -0.15 14.81 27.93
CA GLY A 384 1.17 14.22 28.11
C GLY A 384 2.32 15.17 27.74
N PHE A 385 3.43 14.60 27.26
CA PHE A 385 4.63 15.36 26.91
C PHE A 385 4.61 15.76 25.43
N VAL A 386 4.63 17.06 25.10
CA VAL A 386 4.54 17.53 23.71
C VAL A 386 5.65 18.53 23.42
N ILE A 387 6.67 18.05 22.72
CA ILE A 387 7.80 18.81 22.18
C ILE A 387 7.85 18.61 20.65
N PRO A 388 7.85 19.69 19.85
CA PRO A 388 7.77 21.09 20.27
C PRO A 388 6.38 21.48 20.85
N PRO A 389 6.28 22.56 21.67
CA PRO A 389 5.03 22.95 22.33
C PRO A 389 3.88 23.16 21.34
N SER A 390 2.70 22.64 21.68
CA SER A 390 1.51 22.77 20.83
C SER A 390 1.10 24.22 20.56
N CYS A 391 0.53 24.46 19.38
CA CYS A 391 -0.08 25.72 18.96
C CYS A 391 -1.58 25.59 18.67
N LEU A 392 -2.19 24.45 19.03
CA LEU A 392 -3.63 24.22 18.83
C LEU A 392 -4.43 25.20 19.69
N SER A 393 -5.51 25.74 19.12
CA SER A 393 -6.49 26.50 19.91
C SER A 393 -7.40 25.53 20.66
N ASN A 394 -7.78 25.90 21.89
CA ASN A 394 -8.78 25.19 22.68
C ASN A 394 -10.19 25.31 22.09
#